data_AF-A0A9W6G8B8-F1
#
_entry.id   AF-A0A9W6G8B8-F1
#
_cell.length_a   1.000
_cell.length_b   1.000
_cell.length_c   1.000
_cell.angle_alpha   90.00
_cell.angle_beta   90.00
_cell.angle_gamma   90.00
#
_symmetry.space_group_name_H-M   'P 1'
#
loop_
_entity.id
_entity.type
_entity.pdbx_description
1 polymer ?
#
loop_
_entity_poly.entity_id
_entity_poly.type
_entity_poly.pdbx_seq_one_letter_code
_entity_poly.pdbx_strand_id
1 'polypeptide(L)' 'MTARVVPYYCPYCGEEDLTPYEPEADSAVDFGHGEAGGAMNVRGRWHCADCTRVFAVKYHGMAAAPVYAAPPTGPAPE' A
#
# COMPACT_ATOMS: atom_id res chain seq x y z
N MET A 1 -3.82 23.40 2.61
CA MET A 1 -3.56 22.08 3.25
C MET A 1 -2.83 21.20 2.26
N THR A 2 -1.55 20.92 2.49
CA THR A 2 -0.69 20.09 1.61
C THR A 2 0.01 19.01 2.43
N ALA A 3 -0.75 18.31 3.29
CA ALA A 3 -0.23 17.15 4.01
C ALA A 3 -0.26 15.93 3.07
N ARG A 4 0.87 15.22 2.97
CA ARG A 4 0.93 13.91 2.29
C ARG A 4 0.33 12.87 3.24
N VAL A 5 -0.54 12.00 2.72
CA VAL A 5 -1.09 10.89 3.51
C VAL A 5 0.04 9.93 3.88
N VAL A 6 0.10 9.55 5.16
CA VAL A 6 1.03 8.56 5.70
C VAL A 6 0.25 7.31 6.15
N PRO A 7 0.79 6.09 6.01
CA PRO A 7 0.24 4.94 6.69
C PRO A 7 0.32 5.16 8.21
N TYR A 8 -0.77 4.94 8.93
CA TYR A 8 -0.80 5.12 10.37
C TYR A 8 -0.32 3.88 11.14
N TYR A 9 -0.46 2.68 10.56
CA TYR A 9 -0.15 1.42 11.23
C TYR A 9 0.71 0.51 10.36
N CYS A 10 1.69 -0.16 10.99
CA CYS A 10 2.48 -1.21 10.36
C CYS A 10 1.59 -2.39 9.97
N PRO A 11 1.55 -2.82 8.70
CA PRO A 11 0.73 -3.96 8.27
C PRO A 11 1.11 -5.30 8.92
N TYR A 12 2.26 -5.37 9.59
CA TYR A 12 2.81 -6.60 10.15
C TYR A 12 2.63 -6.70 11.67
N CYS A 13 2.91 -5.63 12.42
CA CYS A 13 2.81 -5.65 13.89
C CYS A 13 1.72 -4.73 14.46
N GLY A 14 1.15 -3.83 13.65
CA GLY A 14 0.13 -2.88 14.11
C GLY A 14 0.66 -1.65 14.86
N GLU A 15 1.97 -1.50 14.99
CA GLU A 15 2.59 -0.33 15.64
C GLU A 15 2.60 0.92 14.73
N GLU A 16 2.72 2.10 15.33
CA GLU A 16 2.58 3.40 14.68
C GLU A 16 3.92 4.08 14.36
N ASP A 17 5.05 3.54 14.83
CA ASP A 17 6.38 4.11 14.60
C ASP A 17 6.91 3.76 13.20
N LEU A 18 6.35 4.45 12.20
CA LEU A 18 6.68 4.32 10.79
C LEU A 18 7.46 5.54 10.27
N THR A 19 8.60 5.27 9.65
CA THR A 19 9.46 6.29 9.04
C THR A 19 9.67 6.01 7.55
N PRO A 20 9.78 7.04 6.68
CA PRO A 20 10.14 6.84 5.28
C PRO A 20 11.48 6.12 5.15
N TYR A 21 11.56 5.13 4.27
CA TYR A 21 12.78 4.38 4.01
C TYR A 21 13.36 4.77 2.65
N GLU A 22 14.47 5.52 2.67
CA GLU A 22 15.25 5.87 1.49
C GLU A 22 16.48 4.94 1.42
N PRO A 23 16.54 3.93 0.54
CA PRO A 23 17.78 3.22 0.24
C PRO A 23 18.85 4.21 -0.23
N GLU A 24 20.11 3.94 0.09
CA GLU A 24 21.22 4.70 -0.46
C GLU A 24 21.15 4.69 -2.00
N ALA A 25 21.43 5.84 -2.62
CA ALA A 25 21.18 6.10 -4.05
C ALA A 25 21.94 5.16 -5.01
N ASP A 26 22.94 4.43 -4.50
CA ASP A 26 23.76 3.43 -5.18
C ASP A 26 23.23 1.99 -5.05
N SER A 27 22.29 1.74 -4.14
CA SER A 27 21.65 0.45 -3.90
C SER A 27 20.34 0.25 -4.68
N ALA A 28 20.09 1.08 -5.69
CA ALA A 28 19.01 0.89 -6.66
C ALA A 28 19.30 -0.34 -7.53
N VAL A 29 19.15 -1.52 -6.93
CA VAL A 29 19.07 -2.78 -7.65
C VAL A 29 17.83 -2.70 -8.55
N ASP A 30 18.09 -2.62 -9.85
CA ASP A 30 17.08 -2.75 -10.90
C ASP A 30 16.54 -4.18 -10.85
N PHE A 31 15.48 -4.39 -10.07
CA PHE A 31 14.65 -5.56 -10.20
C PHE A 31 13.71 -5.36 -11.41
N GLY A 32 14.26 -5.29 -12.62
CA GLY A 32 13.49 -5.37 -13.87
C GLY A 32 12.57 -6.60 -13.84
N HIS A 33 11.39 -6.61 -14.46
CA HIS A 33 11.18 -6.49 -15.91
C HIS A 33 9.76 -5.95 -16.20
N GLY A 34 9.64 -4.95 -17.07
CA GLY A 34 8.35 -4.59 -17.69
C GLY A 34 8.33 -3.21 -18.33
N GLU A 35 7.90 -3.14 -19.58
CA GLU A 35 7.80 -1.96 -20.45
C GLU A 35 7.08 -0.74 -19.85
N ALA A 36 7.82 0.07 -19.09
CA ALA A 36 7.66 1.52 -18.94
C ALA A 36 8.92 2.06 -18.28
N GLY A 37 9.91 2.40 -19.10
CA GLY A 37 11.17 2.98 -18.66
C GLY A 37 10.97 4.30 -17.92
N GLY A 38 11.63 4.42 -16.77
CA GLY A 38 11.75 5.64 -16.00
C GLY A 38 11.97 5.27 -14.55
N ALA A 39 13.03 5.78 -13.93
CA ALA A 39 13.31 5.64 -12.51
C ALA A 39 12.04 6.02 -11.72
N MET A 40 11.24 5.02 -11.36
CA MET A 40 10.00 5.21 -10.63
C MET A 40 10.40 5.44 -9.20
N ASN A 41 10.72 6.71 -8.92
CA ASN A 41 10.93 7.35 -7.64
C ASN A 41 10.76 6.40 -6.46
N VAL A 42 11.82 6.22 -5.68
CA VAL A 42 11.93 5.52 -4.39
C VAL A 42 10.99 6.15 -3.32
N ARG A 43 9.73 6.40 -3.68
CA ARG A 43 8.74 7.16 -2.93
C ARG A 43 7.63 6.19 -2.57
N GLY A 44 7.43 6.02 -1.26
CA GLY A 44 6.43 5.10 -0.71
C GLY A 44 7.00 3.90 0.03
N ARG A 45 8.32 3.81 0.22
CA ARG A 45 8.92 2.82 1.14
C ARG A 45 8.89 3.32 2.57
N TRP A 46 8.64 2.42 3.52
CA TRP A 46 8.47 2.69 4.93
C TRP A 46 9.20 1.64 5.77
N HIS A 47 9.78 2.06 6.87
CA HIS A 47 10.41 1.23 7.89
C HIS A 47 9.63 1.35 9.21
N CYS A 48 9.34 0.21 9.86
CA CYS A 48 8.75 0.16 11.20
C CYS A 48 9.85 -0.03 12.24
N ALA A 49 9.94 0.86 13.24
CA ALA A 49 10.97 0.78 14.27
C ALA A 49 10.80 -0.45 15.19
N ASP A 50 9.57 -0.85 15.50
CA ASP A 50 9.29 -1.95 16.44
C ASP A 50 9.62 -3.32 15.87
N CYS A 51 9.19 -3.58 14.63
CA CYS A 51 9.36 -4.90 14.01
C CYS A 51 10.40 -4.93 12.89
N THR A 52 11.12 -3.83 12.68
CA THR A 52 12.26 -3.64 11.75
C THR A 52 12.00 -3.93 10.27
N ARG A 53 10.73 -4.12 9.87
CA ARG A 53 10.37 -4.45 8.48
C ARG A 53 10.36 -3.22 7.61
N VAL A 54 10.86 -3.39 6.39
CA VAL A 54 10.75 -2.40 5.31
C VAL A 54 9.72 -2.88 4.29
N PHE A 55 8.75 -2.03 3.96
CA PHE A 55 7.71 -2.31 2.97
C PHE A 55 7.47 -1.11 2.06
N ALA A 56 6.73 -1.30 0.96
CA ALA A 56 6.37 -0.24 0.03
C ALA A 56 4.85 -0.15 -0.14
N VAL A 57 4.32 1.07 -0.25
CA VAL A 57 2.92 1.34 -0.60
C VAL A 57 2.84 1.89 -2.02
N LYS A 58 1.84 1.44 -2.78
CA LYS A 58 1.56 1.88 -4.15
C LYS A 58 0.10 2.27 -4.28
N TYR A 59 -0.16 3.44 -4.88
CA TYR A 59 -1.51 3.81 -5.29
C TYR A 59 -1.88 3.02 -6.56
N HIS A 60 -2.99 2.28 -6.50
CA HIS A 60 -3.47 1.46 -7.62
C HIS A 60 -4.65 2.06 -8.38
N GLY A 61 -5.26 3.14 -7.88
CA GLY A 61 -6.51 3.69 -8.39
C GLY A 61 -7.64 3.63 -7.36
N MET A 62 -8.86 3.91 -7.80
CA MET A 62 -10.07 3.75 -6.98
C MET A 62 -10.67 2.35 -7.21
N ALA A 63 -11.02 1.65 -6.14
CA ALA A 63 -11.70 0.37 -6.23
C ALA A 63 -13.10 0.53 -6.85
N ALA A 64 -13.56 -0.49 -7.59
CA ALA A 64 -14.95 -0.56 -8.03
C ALA A 64 -15.88 -0.62 -6.81
N ALA A 65 -17.09 -0.06 -6.96
CA ALA A 65 -18.09 -0.15 -5.89
C ALA A 65 -18.36 -1.62 -5.56
N PRO A 66 -18.40 -2.00 -4.26
CA PRO A 66 -18.72 -3.36 -3.88
C PRO A 66 -20.13 -3.69 -4.37
N VAL A 67 -20.25 -4.75 -5.17
CA VAL A 67 -21.55 -5.30 -5.55
C VAL A 67 -22.01 -6.18 -4.41
N TYR A 68 -22.78 -5.62 -3.48
CA TYR A 68 -23.48 -6.45 -2.50
C TYR A 68 -24.66 -7.12 -3.19
N ALA A 69 -24.68 -8.45 -3.20
CA ALA A 69 -25.88 -9.18 -3.58
C ALA A 69 -27.01 -8.81 -2.61
N ALA A 70 -28.20 -8.54 -3.15
CA ALA A 70 -29.38 -8.39 -2.31
C ALA A 70 -29.51 -9.65 -1.43
N PRO A 71 -29.84 -9.50 -0.13
CA PRO A 71 -30.13 -10.66 0.70
C PRO A 71 -31.21 -11.51 0.02
N PRO A 72 -31.15 -12.84 0.08
CA PRO A 72 -32.18 -13.67 -0.52
C PRO A 72 -33.52 -13.28 0.10
N THR A 73 -34.41 -12.71 -0.71
CA THR A 73 -35.82 -12.60 -0.35
C THR A 73 -36.30 -14.04 -0.19
N GLY A 74 -36.67 -14.42 1.03
CA GLY A 74 -37.11 -15.78 1.35
C GLY A 74 -38.24 -16.28 0.45
N PRO A 75 -38.62 -17.56 0.56
CA PRO A 75 -39.64 -18.15 -0.30
C PRO A 75 -40.95 -17.34 -0.21
N ALA A 76 -41.59 -17.16 -1.36
CA ALA A 76 -42.92 -16.56 -1.46
C ALA A 76 -43.88 -17.28 -0.50
N PRO A 77 -44.73 -16.55 0.24
CA PRO A 77 -45.74 -17.19 1.08
C PRO A 77 -46.67 -18.05 0.23
N GLU A 78 -47.03 -19.22 0.77
CA GLU A 78 -47.88 -20.25 0.18
C GLU A 78 -49.28 -19.73 -0.21
#